data_AF-A0ABD5DZ26-F1
#
_entry.id   AF-A0ABD5DZ26-F1
#
_cell.length_a   1.000
_cell.length_b   1.000
_cell.length_c   1.000
_cell.angle_alpha   90.00
_cell.angle_beta   90.00
_cell.angle_gamma   90.00
#
_symmetry.space_group_name_H-M   'P 1'
#
loop_
_entity.id
_entity.type
_entity.pdbx_description
1 polymer ?
#
loop_
_entity_poly.entity_id
_entity_poly.type
_entity_poly.pdbx_seq_one_letter_code
_entity_poly.pdbx_strand_id
1 'polypeptide(L)' 'DKKCEMIVVIDCHMTSSAKYADILLPDCTASEQMDFALDASCGNMSYVIFADQAIKPRFECKTIYEMTSELAKRLGVE' A
#
# COMPACT_ATOMS: atom_id res chain seq x y z
N ASP A 1 0.57 -25.81 10.14
CA ASP A 1 1.20 -24.92 11.13
C ASP A 1 2.71 -24.68 11.00
N LYS A 2 3.44 -25.28 10.02
CA LYS A 2 4.89 -25.00 9.81
C LYS A 2 5.27 -24.67 8.36
N LYS A 3 4.31 -24.27 7.52
CA LYS A 3 4.58 -24.02 6.09
C LYS A 3 4.87 -22.55 5.75
N CYS A 4 4.40 -21.62 6.57
CA CYS A 4 4.65 -20.20 6.40
C CYS A 4 5.57 -19.77 7.54
N GLU A 5 6.79 -19.36 7.19
CA GLU A 5 7.83 -18.99 8.17
C GLU A 5 7.64 -17.56 8.68
N MET A 6 7.00 -16.70 7.90
CA MET A 6 6.72 -15.31 8.24
C MET A 6 5.57 -14.77 7.37
N ILE A 7 4.61 -14.09 7.99
CA ILE A 7 3.51 -13.39 7.34
C ILE A 7 3.69 -11.89 7.53
N VAL A 8 3.94 -11.19 6.42
CA VAL A 8 4.00 -9.72 6.38
C VAL A 8 2.74 -9.20 5.72
N VAL A 9 2.03 -8.28 6.39
CA VAL A 9 0.83 -7.64 5.84
C VAL A 9 1.05 -6.13 5.73
N ILE A 10 0.73 -5.60 4.57
CA ILE A 10 0.67 -4.16 4.28
C ILE A 10 -0.81 -3.82 4.12
N ASP A 11 -1.35 -3.01 5.04
CA ASP A 11 -2.77 -2.66 5.03
C ASP A 11 -2.98 -1.27 5.66
N CYS A 12 -4.03 -0.59 5.21
CA CYS A 12 -4.46 0.68 5.78
C CYS A 12 -5.44 0.49 6.95
N HIS A 13 -6.03 -0.71 7.08
CA HIS A 13 -6.93 -1.07 8.17
C HIS A 13 -6.52 -2.38 8.84
N MET A 14 -6.95 -2.58 10.09
CA MET A 14 -6.77 -3.86 10.79
C MET A 14 -7.81 -4.89 10.30
N THR A 15 -7.60 -5.40 9.09
CA THR A 15 -8.43 -6.44 8.48
C THR A 15 -8.31 -7.78 9.22
N SER A 16 -9.23 -8.72 8.97
CA SER A 16 -9.15 -10.05 9.59
C SER A 16 -7.83 -10.75 9.27
N SER A 17 -7.26 -10.52 8.08
CA SER A 17 -5.95 -11.05 7.67
C SER A 17 -4.80 -10.38 8.42
N ALA A 18 -4.86 -9.06 8.61
CA ALA A 18 -3.84 -8.30 9.35
C ALA A 18 -3.68 -8.76 10.80
N LYS A 19 -4.76 -9.26 11.43
CA LYS A 19 -4.73 -9.80 12.80
C LYS A 19 -3.90 -11.08 12.95
N TYR A 20 -3.63 -11.79 11.86
CA TYR A 20 -2.81 -13.01 11.85
C TYR A 20 -1.38 -12.76 11.36
N ALA A 21 -1.00 -11.50 11.10
CA ALA A 21 0.33 -11.16 10.60
C ALA A 21 1.39 -11.19 11.73
N ASP A 22 2.60 -11.63 11.39
CA ASP A 22 3.76 -11.50 12.27
C ASP A 22 4.32 -10.07 12.24
N ILE A 23 4.28 -9.43 11.07
CA ILE A 23 4.70 -8.05 10.85
C ILE A 23 3.58 -7.30 10.14
N LEU A 24 3.20 -6.15 10.71
CA LEU A 24 2.24 -5.24 10.12
C LEU A 24 2.94 -3.94 9.71
N LEU A 25 2.77 -3.55 8.45
CA LEU A 25 3.28 -2.29 7.91
C LEU A 25 2.09 -1.39 7.56
N PRO A 26 1.95 -0.20 8.18
CA PRO A 26 0.81 0.68 7.97
C PRO A 26 0.91 1.43 6.64
N ASP A 27 -0.02 1.15 5.73
CA ASP A 27 -0.09 1.82 4.42
C ASP A 27 -0.95 3.09 4.46
N CYS A 28 -0.83 3.90 3.41
CA CYS A 28 -1.66 5.08 3.17
C CYS A 28 -2.99 4.70 2.50
N THR A 29 -4.06 5.36 2.89
CA THR A 29 -5.34 5.29 2.17
C THR A 29 -5.25 6.02 0.82
N ALA A 30 -6.20 5.76 -0.09
CA ALA A 30 -6.25 6.40 -1.41
C ALA A 30 -6.31 7.94 -1.33
N SER A 31 -6.85 8.50 -0.25
CA SER A 31 -6.89 9.95 -0.02
C SER A 31 -5.55 10.53 0.47
N GLU A 32 -4.65 9.69 0.97
CA GLU A 32 -3.35 10.06 1.54
C GLU A 32 -2.20 9.94 0.53
N GLN A 33 -2.43 9.32 -0.62
CA GLN A 33 -1.42 9.09 -1.65
C GLN A 33 -1.87 9.58 -3.02
N MET A 34 -0.90 9.93 -3.86
CA MET A 34 -1.13 10.33 -5.24
C MET A 34 -1.11 9.09 -6.13
N ASP A 35 -2.18 8.85 -6.88
CA ASP A 35 -2.30 7.64 -7.71
C ASP A 35 -3.08 7.89 -8.99
N PHE A 36 -2.81 7.07 -10.02
CA PHE A 36 -3.60 7.00 -11.23
C PHE A 36 -4.52 5.78 -11.16
N ALA A 37 -5.81 6.03 -10.92
CA ALA A 37 -6.82 4.99 -10.87
C ALA A 37 -7.59 4.89 -12.19
N LEU A 38 -8.03 3.68 -12.50
CA LEU A 38 -9.07 3.44 -13.51
C LEU A 38 -10.40 3.27 -12.77
N ASP A 39 -11.48 3.74 -13.36
CA ASP A 39 -12.82 3.34 -12.92
C ASP A 39 -13.02 1.84 -13.18
N ALA A 40 -13.94 1.22 -12.44
CA ALA A 40 -14.15 -0.24 -12.38
C ALA A 40 -14.26 -0.91 -13.77
N SER A 41 -14.66 -0.14 -14.80
CA SER A 41 -14.52 -0.52 -16.20
C SER A 41 -14.28 0.70 -17.09
N CYS A 42 -13.02 1.01 -17.39
CA CYS A 42 -12.64 2.07 -18.35
C CYS A 42 -12.82 1.69 -19.83
N GLY A 43 -13.57 0.63 -20.14
CA GLY A 43 -13.58 -0.02 -21.46
C GLY A 43 -13.93 0.88 -22.64
N ASN A 44 -15.00 1.68 -22.55
CA ASN A 44 -15.54 2.41 -23.71
C ASN A 44 -15.14 3.89 -23.79
N MET A 45 -14.64 4.48 -22.71
CA MET A 45 -14.37 5.92 -22.63
C MET A 45 -12.88 6.25 -22.45
N SER A 46 -12.03 5.23 -22.21
CA SER A 46 -10.56 5.31 -22.13
C SER A 46 -10.06 6.55 -21.38
N TYR A 47 -10.55 6.74 -20.16
CA TYR A 47 -10.10 7.82 -19.26
C TYR A 47 -9.31 7.24 -18.08
N VAL A 48 -8.47 8.09 -17.50
CA VAL A 48 -7.72 7.80 -16.28
C VAL A 48 -8.12 8.84 -15.24
N ILE A 49 -8.31 8.42 -14.00
CA ILE A 49 -8.58 9.31 -12.87
C ILE A 49 -7.25 9.60 -12.20
N PHE A 50 -6.86 10.86 -12.19
CA PHE A 50 -5.79 11.32 -11.33
C PHE A 50 -6.36 11.62 -9.94
N ALA A 51 -6.01 10.78 -8.97
CA ALA A 51 -6.34 10.99 -7.57
C ALA A 51 -5.20 11.82 -6.94
N ASP A 52 -5.42 13.13 -6.86
CA ASP A 52 -4.51 14.02 -6.14
C ASP A 52 -4.58 13.78 -4.63
N GLN A 53 -3.48 14.04 -3.93
CA GLN A 53 -3.38 13.83 -2.50
C GLN A 53 -4.29 14.80 -1.75
N ALA A 54 -5.38 14.30 -1.16
CA ALA A 54 -6.33 15.11 -0.43
C ALA A 54 -5.84 15.47 0.99
N ILE A 55 -5.13 14.54 1.65
CA ILE A 55 -4.59 14.73 2.99
C ILE A 55 -3.18 14.16 3.09
N LYS A 56 -2.39 14.62 4.06
CA LYS A 56 -1.07 14.04 4.33
C LYS A 56 -1.21 12.68 5.02
N PRO A 57 -0.30 11.71 4.77
CA PRO A 57 -0.24 10.45 5.49
C PRO A 57 -0.27 10.69 6.99
N ARG A 58 -1.20 10.01 7.66
CA ARG A 58 -1.35 10.16 9.10
C ARG A 58 -0.40 9.23 9.86
N PHE A 59 0.03 9.69 11.03
CA PHE A 59 0.86 8.90 11.95
C PHE A 59 2.18 8.46 11.31
N GLU A 60 2.49 7.16 11.39
CA GLU A 60 3.68 6.53 10.81
C GLU A 60 3.36 5.81 9.50
N CYS A 61 2.19 6.07 8.90
CA CYS A 61 1.82 5.50 7.61
C CYS A 61 2.78 5.99 6.53
N LYS A 62 3.23 5.06 5.70
CA LYS A 62 4.06 5.33 4.51
C LYS A 62 3.35 4.79 3.30
N THR A 63 3.63 5.33 2.12
CA THR A 63 3.08 4.73 0.89
C THR A 63 3.83 3.44 0.58
N ILE A 64 3.16 2.49 -0.06
CA ILE A 64 3.82 1.25 -0.50
C ILE A 64 5.06 1.50 -1.36
N TYR A 65 5.08 2.57 -2.15
CA TYR A 65 6.23 2.98 -2.95
C TYR A 65 7.42 3.39 -2.09
N GLU A 66 7.19 4.22 -1.05
CA GLU A 66 8.24 4.59 -0.10
C GLU A 66 8.76 3.36 0.66
N MET A 67 7.86 2.50 1.15
CA MET A 67 8.24 1.30 1.89
C MET A 67 9.12 0.37 1.06
N THR A 68 8.71 0.08 -0.18
CA THR A 68 9.45 -0.81 -1.07
C THR A 68 10.77 -0.20 -1.52
N SER A 69 10.85 1.11 -1.73
CA SER A 69 12.10 1.82 -2.02
C SER A 69 13.09 1.74 -0.84
N GLU A 70 12.59 1.92 0.39
CA GLU A 70 13.39 1.79 1.61
C GLU A 70 13.86 0.34 1.85
N LEU A 71 13.07 -0.65 1.45
CA LEU A 71 13.49 -2.05 1.44
C LEU A 71 14.57 -2.30 0.37
N ALA A 72 14.38 -1.80 -0.85
CA ALA A 72 15.33 -1.94 -1.96
C ALA A 72 16.72 -1.40 -1.58
N LYS A 73 16.77 -0.22 -0.94
CA LYS A 73 18.00 0.37 -0.37
C LYS A 73 18.71 -0.56 0.60
N ARG A 74 17.98 -1.13 1.56
CA ARG A 74 18.53 -2.04 2.58
C ARG A 74 19.02 -3.36 1.99
N LEU A 75 18.43 -3.78 0.87
CA LEU A 75 18.83 -4.96 0.12
C LEU A 75 19.95 -4.69 -0.88
N GLY A 76 20.33 -3.43 -1.11
CA GLY A 76 21.38 -3.05 -2.05
C GLY A 76 20.97 -3.19 -3.53
N VAL A 77 19.68 -3.07 -3.82
CA VAL A 77 19.10 -3.24 -5.18
C VAL A 77 18.44 -1.95 -5.71
N GLU A 78 18.76 -0.80 -5.10
CA GLU A 78 18.33 0.52 -5.59
C GLU A 78 19.01 0.90 -6.91
#